data_AF-A0A0B2SNN6-F1
#
_entry.id   AF-A0A0B2SNN6-F1
#
_cell.length_a   1.000
_cell.length_b   1.000
_cell.length_c   1.000
_cell.angle_alpha   90.00
_cell.angle_beta   90.00
_cell.angle_gamma   90.00
#
_symmetry.space_group_name_H-M   'P 1'
#
loop_
_entity.id
_entity.type
_entity.pdbx_description
1 polymer ?
#
loop_
_entity_poly.entity_id
_entity_poly.type
_entity_poly.pdbx_seq_one_letter_code
_entity_poly.pdbx_strand_id
1 'polypeptide(L)'
;RQWISACLHSATISILVNGSPTKEIVPSRGLRQGDPLAPMLFNIVAEGLTGMMREAVNKNLYRSFLSGKQNEPINILQYADDTVFVGEASWDNILVLKSMLRGFEMVSGLRINYAKSQFGVVGFQANWAQQAAQFLNCRQLDTPFYYLGMPIAVKASSMVVWEPLLNKFQAK
;
A
#
# COMPACT_ATOMS: atom_id res chain seq x y z
N ARG A 1 -25.24 -10.53 -3.11
CA ARG A 1 -24.61 -9.87 -4.28
C ARG A 1 -25.40 -8.65 -4.77
N GLN A 2 -26.74 -8.63 -4.70
CA GLN A 2 -27.56 -7.47 -5.09
C GLN A 2 -27.19 -6.18 -4.35
N TRP A 3 -26.88 -6.25 -3.05
CA TRP A 3 -26.46 -5.08 -2.26
C TRP A 3 -25.16 -4.44 -2.76
N ILE A 4 -24.16 -5.24 -3.18
CA ILE A 4 -22.90 -4.72 -3.77
C ILE A 4 -23.21 -3.98 -5.06
N SER A 5 -24.06 -4.57 -5.91
CA SER A 5 -24.48 -3.94 -7.16
C SER A 5 -25.19 -2.61 -6.90
N ALA A 6 -26.04 -2.55 -5.87
CA ALA A 6 -26.69 -1.32 -5.46
C ALA A 6 -25.66 -0.26 -5.01
N CYS A 7 -24.68 -0.60 -4.17
CA CYS A 7 -23.61 0.33 -3.77
C CYS A 7 -22.80 0.85 -4.97
N LEU A 8 -22.54 0.00 -5.97
CA LEU A 8 -21.72 0.35 -7.14
C LEU A 8 -22.46 1.17 -8.19
N HIS A 9 -23.78 0.99 -8.34
CA HIS A 9 -24.52 1.56 -9.47
C HIS A 9 -25.64 2.54 -9.08
N SER A 10 -26.00 2.66 -7.79
CA SER A 10 -27.10 3.55 -7.38
C SER A 10 -26.67 5.01 -7.17
N ALA A 11 -25.36 5.28 -7.12
CA ALA A 11 -24.86 6.62 -6.85
C ALA A 11 -24.94 7.52 -8.09
N THR A 12 -25.47 8.73 -7.93
CA THR A 12 -25.28 9.86 -8.86
C THR A 12 -24.57 10.99 -8.14
N ILE A 13 -23.81 11.79 -8.90
CA ILE A 13 -22.99 12.89 -8.36
C ILE A 13 -23.34 14.16 -9.12
N SER A 14 -23.56 15.26 -8.39
CA SER A 14 -23.58 16.61 -8.95
C SER A 14 -22.49 17.45 -8.29
N ILE A 15 -21.82 18.27 -9.08
CA ILE A 15 -20.81 19.21 -8.61
C ILE A 15 -21.52 20.54 -8.35
N LEU A 16 -21.33 21.13 -7.16
CA LEU A 16 -21.82 22.48 -6.86
C LEU A 16 -20.87 23.51 -7.45
N VAL A 17 -21.36 24.33 -8.38
CA VAL A 17 -20.63 25.47 -8.95
C VAL A 17 -21.32 26.74 -8.47
N ASN A 18 -20.60 27.55 -7.69
CA ASN A 18 -21.16 28.74 -7.02
C ASN A 18 -22.43 28.44 -6.21
N GLY A 19 -22.43 27.32 -5.48
CA GLY A 19 -23.57 26.88 -4.68
C GLY A 19 -24.74 26.28 -5.46
N SER A 20 -24.68 26.26 -6.81
CA SER A 20 -25.72 25.68 -7.66
C SER A 20 -25.30 24.31 -8.19
N PRO A 21 -26.15 23.27 -8.13
CA PRO A 21 -25.81 21.95 -8.63
C PRO A 21 -25.75 21.91 -10.15
N THR A 22 -24.72 21.26 -10.67
CA THR A 22 -24.63 20.85 -12.06
C THR A 22 -25.56 19.65 -12.35
N LYS A 23 -25.68 19.29 -13.64
CA LYS A 23 -26.40 18.08 -14.05
C LYS A 23 -25.77 16.85 -13.40
N GLU A 24 -26.62 15.92 -12.96
CA GLU A 24 -26.17 14.66 -12.38
C GLU A 24 -25.33 13.84 -13.36
N ILE A 25 -24.28 13.24 -12.82
CA ILE A 25 -23.33 12.37 -13.51
C ILE A 25 -23.36 11.01 -12.81
N VAL A 26 -23.46 9.94 -13.60
CA VAL A 26 -23.32 8.57 -13.09
C VAL A 26 -21.83 8.20 -13.12
N PRO A 27 -21.19 7.94 -11.97
CA PRO A 27 -19.79 7.54 -11.93
C PRO A 27 -19.62 6.15 -12.57
N SER A 28 -18.67 6.04 -13.50
CA SER A 28 -18.36 4.75 -14.16
C SER A 28 -17.32 3.91 -13.41
N ARG A 29 -16.59 4.53 -12.48
CA ARG A 29 -15.53 3.92 -11.67
C ARG A 29 -15.44 4.60 -10.31
N GLY A 30 -14.89 3.86 -9.34
CA GLY A 30 -14.64 4.35 -8.00
C GLY A 30 -15.81 4.06 -7.05
N LEU A 31 -15.48 4.08 -5.76
CA LEU A 31 -16.45 3.97 -4.69
C LEU A 31 -16.73 5.37 -4.13
N ARG A 32 -17.97 5.60 -3.70
CA ARG A 32 -18.35 6.90 -3.13
C ARG A 32 -17.60 7.13 -1.82
N GLN A 33 -16.85 8.23 -1.73
CA GLN A 33 -16.23 8.64 -0.48
C GLN A 33 -17.32 8.99 0.55
N GLY A 34 -17.20 8.45 1.76
CA GLY A 34 -18.22 8.57 2.80
C GLY A 34 -19.33 7.51 2.75
N ASP A 35 -19.31 6.60 1.77
CA ASP A 35 -20.15 5.40 1.82
C ASP A 35 -19.60 4.44 2.90
N PRO A 36 -20.40 4.04 3.89
CA PRO A 36 -19.95 3.15 4.96
C PRO A 36 -19.47 1.77 4.47
N LEU A 37 -19.86 1.33 3.28
CA LEU A 37 -19.46 0.04 2.70
C LEU A 37 -18.23 0.13 1.80
N ALA A 38 -17.86 1.32 1.33
CA ALA A 38 -16.70 1.51 0.46
C ALA A 38 -15.38 0.98 1.05
N PRO A 39 -15.06 1.19 2.35
CA PRO A 39 -13.83 0.65 2.94
C PRO A 39 -13.75 -0.88 2.89
N MET A 40 -14.87 -1.56 3.14
CA MET A 40 -14.92 -3.02 3.11
C MET A 40 -14.73 -3.55 1.67
N LEU A 41 -15.38 -2.93 0.69
CA LEU A 41 -15.21 -3.29 -0.72
C LEU A 41 -13.77 -3.07 -1.19
N PHE A 42 -13.12 -1.99 -0.75
CA PHE A 42 -11.71 -1.76 -1.01
C PHE A 42 -10.83 -2.88 -0.41
N ASN A 43 -11.07 -3.26 0.85
CA ASN A 43 -10.30 -4.33 1.51
C ASN A 43 -10.47 -5.68 0.81
N ILE A 44 -11.64 -5.99 0.25
CA ILE A 44 -11.84 -7.22 -0.53
C ILE A 44 -10.95 -7.23 -1.78
N VAL A 45 -10.80 -6.08 -2.46
CA VAL A 45 -9.89 -5.97 -3.60
C VAL A 45 -8.43 -6.07 -3.14
N ALA A 46 -8.07 -5.41 -2.03
CA ALA A 46 -6.73 -5.46 -1.46
C ALA A 46 -6.32 -6.87 -0.99
N GLU A 47 -7.25 -7.68 -0.47
CA GLU A 47 -7.02 -9.09 -0.13
C GLU A 47 -6.54 -9.90 -1.34
N GLY A 48 -6.95 -9.52 -2.55
CA GLY A 48 -6.43 -10.11 -3.79
C GLY A 48 -4.91 -9.96 -3.92
N LEU A 49 -4.35 -8.82 -3.51
CA LEU A 49 -2.89 -8.59 -3.51
C LEU A 49 -2.19 -9.44 -2.46
N THR A 50 -2.76 -9.55 -1.26
CA THR A 50 -2.27 -10.47 -0.22
C THR A 50 -2.33 -11.94 -0.68
N GLY A 51 -3.38 -12.33 -1.40
CA GLY A 51 -3.51 -13.65 -2.02
C GLY A 51 -2.42 -13.91 -3.06
N MET A 52 -2.12 -12.94 -3.94
CA MET A 52 -1.02 -13.06 -4.90
C MET A 52 0.34 -13.22 -4.22
N MET A 53 0.57 -12.50 -3.11
CA MET A 53 1.79 -12.66 -2.32
C MET A 53 1.89 -14.05 -1.69
N ARG A 54 0.78 -14.55 -1.10
CA ARG A 54 0.71 -15.90 -0.53
C ARG A 54 1.06 -16.96 -1.58
N GLU A 55 0.51 -16.85 -2.78
CA GLU A 55 0.83 -17.75 -3.89
C GLU A 55 2.29 -17.66 -4.35
N ALA A 56 2.86 -16.46 -4.40
CA ALA A 56 4.27 -16.29 -4.76
C ALA A 56 5.22 -16.95 -3.75
N VAL A 57 4.91 -16.85 -2.46
CA VAL A 57 5.66 -17.51 -1.38
C VAL A 57 5.47 -19.04 -1.45
N ASN A 58 4.22 -19.52 -1.59
CA ASN A 58 3.92 -20.95 -1.69
C ASN A 58 4.64 -21.63 -2.87
N LYS A 59 4.85 -20.90 -3.97
CA LYS A 59 5.59 -21.37 -5.15
C LYS A 59 7.10 -21.17 -5.06
N ASN A 60 7.63 -20.73 -3.91
CA ASN A 60 9.03 -20.41 -3.69
C ASN A 60 9.58 -19.35 -4.68
N LEU A 61 8.72 -18.48 -5.20
CA LEU A 61 9.12 -17.37 -6.07
C LEU A 61 9.57 -16.16 -5.25
N TYR A 62 8.98 -15.96 -4.08
CA TYR A 62 9.28 -14.84 -3.18
C TYR A 62 9.89 -15.34 -1.87
N ARG A 63 11.06 -14.80 -1.51
CA ARG A 63 11.76 -15.09 -0.25
C ARG A 63 11.37 -14.09 0.84
N SER A 64 10.67 -14.59 1.85
CA SER A 64 10.14 -13.82 2.98
C SER A 64 11.22 -13.18 3.84
N PHE A 65 10.89 -12.07 4.50
CA PHE A 65 11.71 -11.57 5.60
C PHE A 65 11.31 -12.32 6.88
N LEU A 66 12.27 -12.92 7.57
CA LEU A 66 12.02 -13.69 8.79
C LEU A 66 12.21 -12.78 10.01
N SER A 67 11.21 -12.74 10.89
CA SER A 67 11.19 -11.85 12.05
C SER A 67 10.98 -12.64 13.35
N GLY A 68 11.56 -12.14 14.44
CA GLY A 68 11.37 -12.72 15.78
C GLY A 68 12.16 -14.01 16.01
N LYS A 69 11.96 -14.60 17.20
CA LYS A 69 12.70 -15.80 17.64
C LYS A 69 12.29 -17.08 16.90
N GLN A 70 11.07 -17.12 16.39
CA GLN A 70 10.51 -18.29 15.71
C GLN A 70 10.61 -18.18 14.17
N ASN A 71 11.27 -17.13 13.66
CA ASN A 71 11.49 -16.87 12.23
C ASN A 71 10.19 -16.77 11.41
N GLU A 72 9.25 -15.98 11.90
CA GLU A 72 7.95 -15.75 11.27
C GLU A 72 8.13 -14.98 9.96
N PRO A 73 7.62 -15.51 8.84
CA PRO A 73 7.71 -14.82 7.57
C PRO A 73 6.79 -13.60 7.54
N ILE A 74 7.36 -12.44 7.26
CA ILE A 74 6.66 -11.18 6.98
C ILE A 74 6.90 -10.83 5.52
N ASN A 75 5.81 -10.68 4.77
CA ASN A 75 5.84 -10.48 3.31
C ASN A 75 5.15 -9.20 2.87
N ILE A 76 3.98 -8.92 3.47
CA ILE A 76 3.12 -7.79 3.12
C ILE A 76 2.43 -7.28 4.37
N LEU A 77 2.34 -5.96 4.49
CA LEU A 77 1.56 -5.24 5.49
C LEU A 77 0.65 -4.27 4.74
N GLN A 78 -0.63 -4.26 5.04
CA GLN A 78 -1.60 -3.40 4.35
C GLN A 78 -2.48 -2.66 5.35
N TYR A 79 -2.68 -1.38 5.10
CA TYR A 79 -3.68 -0.56 5.77
C TYR A 79 -4.31 0.38 4.75
N ALA A 80 -5.55 0.10 4.35
CA ALA A 80 -6.17 0.76 3.20
C ALA A 80 -5.21 0.76 1.98
N ASP A 81 -4.95 1.92 1.39
CA ASP A 81 -4.05 2.07 0.24
C ASP A 81 -2.55 2.08 0.59
N ASP A 82 -2.19 2.24 1.87
CA ASP A 82 -0.81 2.14 2.33
C ASP A 82 -0.40 0.67 2.44
N THR A 83 0.45 0.21 1.51
CA THR A 83 0.97 -1.17 1.47
C THR A 83 2.49 -1.17 1.53
N VAL A 84 3.04 -2.01 2.43
CA VAL A 84 4.48 -2.27 2.56
C VAL A 84 4.78 -3.72 2.22
N PHE A 85 5.75 -3.92 1.34
CA PHE A 85 6.30 -5.24 1.04
C PHE A 85 7.64 -5.41 1.76
N VAL A 86 7.86 -6.59 2.33
CA VAL A 86 9.09 -6.93 3.06
C VAL A 86 9.58 -8.29 2.57
N GLY A 87 10.89 -8.45 2.42
CA GLY A 87 11.48 -9.68 1.87
C GLY A 87 13.00 -9.59 1.83
N GLU A 88 13.64 -10.67 1.41
CA GLU A 88 15.08 -10.66 1.14
C GLU A 88 15.43 -9.70 0.00
N ALA A 89 16.55 -9.00 0.13
CA ALA A 89 17.08 -8.13 -0.92
C ALA A 89 17.72 -8.98 -2.03
N SER A 90 16.91 -9.36 -3.02
CA SER A 90 17.33 -10.15 -4.18
C SER A 90 16.61 -9.69 -5.44
N TRP A 91 17.26 -9.81 -6.60
CA TRP A 91 16.62 -9.49 -7.88
C TRP A 91 15.41 -10.38 -8.18
N ASP A 92 15.42 -11.64 -7.71
CA ASP A 92 14.26 -12.55 -7.78
C ASP A 92 13.02 -11.91 -7.14
N ASN A 93 13.14 -11.42 -5.90
CA ASN A 93 12.05 -10.75 -5.20
C ASN A 93 11.61 -9.46 -5.92
N ILE A 94 12.55 -8.68 -6.45
CA ILE A 94 12.25 -7.45 -7.20
C ILE A 94 11.43 -7.76 -8.47
N LEU A 95 11.79 -8.81 -9.20
CA LEU A 95 11.08 -9.26 -10.40
C LEU A 95 9.67 -9.74 -10.07
N VAL A 96 9.52 -10.50 -8.98
CA VAL A 96 8.22 -10.98 -8.51
C VAL A 96 7.34 -9.81 -8.08
N LEU A 97 7.87 -8.85 -7.32
CA LEU A 97 7.11 -7.65 -6.94
C LEU A 97 6.66 -6.87 -8.18
N LYS A 98 7.55 -6.60 -9.14
CA LYS A 98 7.20 -5.89 -10.37
C LYS A 98 6.06 -6.59 -11.12
N SER A 99 6.16 -7.91 -11.27
CA SER A 99 5.18 -8.72 -11.98
C SER A 99 3.84 -8.77 -11.24
N MET A 100 3.87 -8.93 -9.92
CA MET A 100 2.69 -8.96 -9.05
C MET A 100 1.96 -7.62 -9.07
N LEU A 101 2.68 -6.52 -8.88
CA LEU A 101 2.15 -5.16 -8.93
C LEU A 101 1.49 -4.87 -10.28
N ARG A 102 2.16 -5.26 -11.38
CA ARG A 102 1.59 -5.10 -12.72
C ARG A 102 0.33 -5.96 -12.93
N GLY A 103 0.38 -7.22 -12.51
CA GLY A 103 -0.76 -8.13 -12.57
C GLY A 103 -1.96 -7.58 -11.78
N PHE A 104 -1.71 -7.08 -10.57
CA PHE A 104 -2.71 -6.47 -9.71
C PHE A 104 -3.39 -5.26 -10.36
N GLU A 105 -2.63 -4.32 -10.95
CA GLU A 105 -3.20 -3.18 -11.68
C GLU A 105 -4.11 -3.62 -12.83
N MET A 106 -3.72 -4.68 -13.56
CA MET A 106 -4.47 -5.18 -14.71
C MET A 106 -5.79 -5.83 -14.31
N VAL A 107 -5.82 -6.60 -13.21
CA VAL A 107 -7.03 -7.32 -12.78
C VAL A 107 -7.96 -6.47 -11.92
N SER A 108 -7.43 -5.59 -11.07
CA SER A 108 -8.23 -4.76 -10.16
C SER A 108 -8.74 -3.47 -10.82
N GLY A 109 -8.06 -3.00 -11.87
CA GLY A 109 -8.27 -1.67 -12.44
C GLY A 109 -7.76 -0.51 -11.57
N LEU A 110 -7.15 -0.82 -10.41
CA LEU A 110 -6.44 0.15 -9.59
C LEU A 110 -5.10 0.54 -10.23
N ARG A 111 -4.55 1.68 -9.80
CA ARG A 111 -3.26 2.19 -10.27
C ARG A 111 -2.32 2.39 -9.10
N ILE A 112 -1.10 1.89 -9.26
CA ILE A 112 -0.03 2.11 -8.29
C ILE A 112 0.50 3.52 -8.48
N ASN A 113 0.56 4.27 -7.38
CA ASN A 113 1.17 5.59 -7.40
C ASN A 113 2.68 5.49 -7.26
N TYR A 114 3.36 5.14 -8.35
CA TYR A 114 4.82 5.02 -8.42
C TYR A 114 5.57 6.28 -7.98
N ALA A 115 4.97 7.47 -8.12
CA ALA A 115 5.56 8.73 -7.67
C ALA A 115 5.55 8.89 -6.13
N LYS A 116 4.63 8.21 -5.44
CA LYS A 116 4.57 8.14 -3.97
C LYS A 116 5.19 6.86 -3.40
N SER A 117 5.32 5.81 -4.21
CA SER A 117 5.99 4.58 -3.81
C SER A 117 7.49 4.81 -3.64
N GLN A 118 8.07 4.07 -2.69
CA GLN A 118 9.49 4.13 -2.38
C GLN A 118 10.04 2.70 -2.20
N PHE A 119 11.34 2.53 -2.44
CA PHE A 119 12.05 1.26 -2.23
C PHE A 119 13.35 1.49 -1.46
N GLY A 120 13.60 0.66 -0.46
CA GLY A 120 14.81 0.71 0.36
C GLY A 120 15.28 -0.68 0.75
N VAL A 121 16.56 -0.75 1.12
CA VAL A 121 17.20 -1.96 1.64
C VAL A 121 18.12 -1.61 2.80
N VAL A 122 18.26 -2.54 3.73
CA VAL A 122 19.16 -2.43 4.88
C VAL A 122 20.35 -3.37 4.66
N GLY A 123 21.57 -2.87 4.86
CA GLY A 123 22.79 -3.70 4.77
C GLY A 123 23.29 -3.98 3.35
N PHE A 124 22.85 -3.22 2.34
CA PHE A 124 23.26 -3.36 0.93
C PHE A 124 23.95 -2.10 0.41
N GLN A 125 24.66 -2.23 -0.71
CA GLN A 125 25.29 -1.09 -1.39
C GLN A 125 24.22 -0.14 -1.97
N ALA A 126 24.48 1.17 -1.90
CA ALA A 126 23.56 2.20 -2.35
C ALA A 126 23.22 2.10 -3.86
N ASN A 127 24.17 1.67 -4.69
CA ASN A 127 23.99 1.46 -6.13
C ASN A 127 22.92 0.39 -6.44
N TRP A 128 22.92 -0.72 -5.72
CA TRP A 128 21.96 -1.81 -5.91
C TRP A 128 20.55 -1.34 -5.55
N ALA A 129 20.41 -0.63 -4.43
CA ALA A 129 19.14 -0.06 -4.01
C ALA A 129 18.55 0.89 -5.06
N GLN A 130 19.39 1.76 -5.62
CA GLN A 130 19.01 2.71 -6.68
C GLN A 130 18.56 1.98 -7.95
N GLN A 131 19.28 0.95 -8.38
CA GLN A 131 18.93 0.14 -9.56
C GLN A 131 17.60 -0.59 -9.37
N ALA A 132 17.38 -1.18 -8.19
CA ALA A 132 16.13 -1.86 -7.87
C ALA A 132 14.94 -0.87 -7.81
N ALA A 133 15.11 0.30 -7.19
CA ALA A 133 14.10 1.36 -7.17
C ALA A 133 13.74 1.84 -8.60
N GLN A 134 14.75 2.07 -9.43
CA GLN A 134 14.57 2.43 -10.84
C GLN A 134 13.81 1.34 -11.61
N PHE A 135 14.18 0.07 -11.42
CA PHE A 135 13.47 -1.05 -12.04
C PHE A 135 12.01 -1.13 -11.59
N LEU A 136 11.72 -0.86 -10.32
CA LEU A 136 10.36 -0.80 -9.77
C LEU A 136 9.59 0.46 -10.20
N ASN A 137 10.23 1.43 -10.86
CA ASN A 137 9.70 2.76 -11.20
C ASN A 137 9.39 3.63 -9.98
N CYS A 138 10.01 3.41 -8.84
CA CYS A 138 9.73 4.16 -7.62
C CYS A 138 10.95 4.97 -7.16
N ARG A 139 10.75 5.83 -6.15
CA ARG A 139 11.85 6.60 -5.55
C ARG A 139 12.65 5.73 -4.60
N GLN A 140 13.89 6.10 -4.35
CA GLN A 140 14.64 5.52 -3.25
C GLN A 140 13.97 5.93 -1.91
N LEU A 141 13.95 5.00 -0.96
CA LEU A 141 13.44 5.22 0.38
C LEU A 141 14.56 5.78 1.25
N ASP A 142 14.31 6.93 1.85
CA ASP A 142 15.18 7.51 2.85
C ASP A 142 14.85 6.93 4.23
N THR A 143 15.87 6.67 5.04
CA THR A 143 15.69 6.22 6.43
C THR A 143 16.02 7.34 7.41
N PRO A 144 15.21 7.57 8.46
CA PRO A 144 13.97 6.85 8.77
C PRO A 144 12.82 7.25 7.82
N PHE A 145 11.91 6.32 7.57
CA PHE A 145 10.68 6.58 6.83
C PHE A 145 9.47 6.43 7.74
N TYR A 146 8.33 7.01 7.37
CA TYR A 146 7.11 6.94 8.18
C TYR A 146 6.12 5.95 7.56
N TYR A 147 5.54 5.10 8.39
CA TYR A 147 4.41 4.24 8.03
C TYR A 147 3.33 4.40 9.09
N LEU A 148 2.11 4.79 8.67
CA LEU A 148 0.98 5.07 9.57
C LEU A 148 1.30 6.08 10.69
N GLY A 149 2.15 7.07 10.37
CA GLY A 149 2.58 8.11 11.31
C GLY A 149 3.68 7.67 12.29
N MET A 150 4.17 6.43 12.19
CA MET A 150 5.26 5.92 13.02
C MET A 150 6.57 5.89 12.22
N PRO A 151 7.68 6.41 12.76
CA PRO A 151 8.97 6.32 12.09
C PRO A 151 9.53 4.89 12.21
N ILE A 152 9.99 4.36 11.08
CA ILE A 152 10.58 3.04 10.89
C ILE A 152 12.08 3.20 10.61
N ALA A 153 12.87 2.18 10.92
CA ALA A 153 14.34 2.20 10.88
C ALA A 153 15.00 3.17 11.89
N VAL A 154 14.31 3.45 12.99
CA VAL A 154 14.83 4.12 14.19
C VAL A 154 14.78 3.19 15.40
N LYS A 155 15.68 3.41 16.37
CA LYS A 155 15.63 2.67 17.64
C LYS A 155 14.30 2.96 18.35
N ALA A 156 13.61 1.91 18.78
CA ALA A 156 12.32 2.02 19.47
C ALA A 156 12.38 2.87 20.75
N SER A 157 13.54 2.94 21.40
CA SER A 157 13.78 3.79 22.58
C SER A 157 14.08 5.25 22.26
N SER A 158 14.10 5.66 20.98
CA SER A 158 14.44 7.02 20.59
C SER A 158 13.26 7.99 20.80
N MET A 159 13.55 9.21 21.28
CA MET A 159 12.58 10.29 21.40
C MET A 159 11.87 10.59 20.07
N VAL A 160 12.54 10.40 18.93
CA VAL A 160 11.96 10.58 17.58
C VAL A 160 10.69 9.74 17.36
N VAL A 161 10.58 8.58 18.02
CA VAL A 161 9.40 7.71 17.94
C VAL A 161 8.26 8.24 18.82
N TRP A 162 8.59 8.70 20.03
CA TRP A 162 7.60 9.00 21.07
C TRP A 162 7.14 10.46 21.09
N GLU A 163 8.01 11.40 20.73
CA GLU A 163 7.75 12.84 20.75
C GLU A 163 6.53 13.25 19.90
N PRO A 164 6.32 12.73 18.66
CA PRO A 164 5.11 13.04 17.89
C PRO A 164 3.81 12.54 18.56
N LEU A 165 3.88 11.40 19.26
CA LEU A 165 2.73 10.86 20.00
C LEU A 165 2.44 11.72 21.22
N LEU A 166 3.46 12.06 22.01
CA LEU A 166 3.35 12.92 23.19
C LEU A 166 2.78 14.30 22.82
N ASN A 167 3.27 14.91 21.75
CA ASN A 167 2.79 16.21 21.27
C ASN A 167 1.30 16.16 20.87
N LYS A 168 0.84 15.07 20.23
CA LYS A 168 -0.59 14.89 19.90
C LYS A 168 -1.46 14.70 21.13
N PHE A 169 -0.95 14.06 22.18
CA PHE A 169 -1.67 13.92 23.45
C PHE A 169 -1.75 15.24 24.22
N GLN A 170 -0.69 16.05 24.19
CA GLN A 170 -0.65 17.36 24.87
C GLN A 170 -1.43 18.45 24.13
N ALA A 171 -1.61 18.33 22.81
CA ALA A 171 -2.40 19.24 22.01
C ALA A 171 -3.92 18.98 22.09
N LYS A 172 -4.36 17.97 22.84
CA LYS A 172 -5.75 17.69 23.18
C LYS A 172 -6.05 18.21 24.59
#